data_AF-A0A955D8J1-F1
#
_entry.id   AF-A0A955D8J1-F1
#
_cell.length_a   1.000
_cell.length_b   1.000
_cell.length_c   1.000
_cell.angle_alpha   90.00
_cell.angle_beta   90.00
_cell.angle_gamma   90.00
#
_symmetry.space_group_name_H-M   'P 1'
#
loop_
_entity.id
_entity.type
_entity.pdbx_description
1 polymer ?
#
loop_
_entity_poly.entity_id
_entity_poly.type
_entity_poly.pdbx_seq_one_letter_code
_entity_poly.pdbx_strand_id
1 'polypeptide(L)'
;MFERFTDRARKVMALANQEAQRFNHEYIGTEHILLGLVKEGSGVGANVLKHLDVDLRKVRLEVEKLVKAGPEMVTMGKLPQTPRAKKVIEYAIEEARSLNHNYVGT
;
A
#
# COMPACT_ATOMS: atom_id res chain seq x y z
N MET A 1 -4.77 -8.80 -13.01
CA MET A 1 -4.10 -8.99 -11.70
C MET A 1 -4.91 -8.40 -10.53
N PHE A 2 -5.48 -7.18 -10.63
CA PHE A 2 -6.31 -6.59 -9.56
C PHE A 2 -7.83 -6.67 -9.80
N GLU A 3 -8.31 -7.56 -10.69
CA GLU A 3 -9.74 -7.65 -11.02
C GLU A 3 -10.61 -8.05 -9.82
N ARG A 4 -10.03 -8.70 -8.83
CA ARG A 4 -10.70 -9.06 -7.57
C ARG A 4 -10.57 -7.97 -6.49
N PHE A 5 -9.89 -6.86 -6.75
CA PHE A 5 -9.72 -5.80 -5.77
C PHE A 5 -10.87 -4.82 -5.85
N THR A 6 -11.40 -4.42 -4.70
CA THR A 6 -12.36 -3.32 -4.60
C THR A 6 -11.76 -2.02 -5.16
N ASP A 7 -12.59 -1.05 -5.52
CA ASP A 7 -12.13 0.26 -6.01
C ASP A 7 -11.18 0.95 -5.03
N ARG A 8 -11.46 0.82 -3.72
CA ARG A 8 -10.58 1.35 -2.67
C ARG A 8 -9.24 0.60 -2.63
N ALA A 9 -9.24 -0.72 -2.70
CA ALA A 9 -7.99 -1.49 -2.71
C ALA A 9 -7.16 -1.20 -3.98
N ARG A 10 -7.81 -0.98 -5.14
CA ARG A 10 -7.14 -0.51 -6.36
C ARG A 10 -6.56 0.89 -6.19
N LYS A 11 -7.30 1.80 -5.54
CA LYS A 11 -6.82 3.15 -5.19
C LYS A 11 -5.61 3.09 -4.26
N VAL A 12 -5.61 2.23 -3.25
CA VAL A 12 -4.44 2.01 -2.36
C VAL A 12 -3.20 1.60 -3.17
N MET A 13 -3.34 0.65 -4.11
CA MET A 13 -2.21 0.25 -4.96
C MET A 13 -1.75 1.36 -5.91
N ALA A 14 -2.65 2.19 -6.42
CA ALA A 14 -2.30 3.35 -7.22
C ALA A 14 -1.55 4.41 -6.39
N LEU A 15 -2.00 4.67 -5.15
CA LEU A 15 -1.33 5.55 -4.21
C LEU A 15 0.05 5.00 -3.83
N ALA A 16 0.19 3.68 -3.64
CA ALA A 16 1.48 3.05 -3.39
C ALA A 16 2.47 3.27 -4.55
N ASN A 17 2.00 3.19 -5.80
CA ASN A 17 2.83 3.51 -6.96
C ASN A 17 3.28 4.98 -6.96
N GLN A 18 2.38 5.91 -6.61
CA GLN A 18 2.71 7.34 -6.49
C GLN A 18 3.72 7.60 -5.36
N GLU A 19 3.59 6.94 -4.21
CA GLU A 19 4.55 7.09 -3.12
C GLU A 19 5.92 6.53 -3.50
N ALA A 20 5.99 5.38 -4.17
CA ALA A 20 7.25 4.84 -4.70
C ALA A 20 7.94 5.82 -5.65
N GLN A 21 7.18 6.43 -6.58
CA GLN A 21 7.70 7.47 -7.48
C GLN A 21 8.17 8.71 -6.71
N ARG A 22 7.45 9.14 -5.67
CA ARG A 22 7.83 10.28 -4.83
C ARG A 22 9.17 10.06 -4.11
N PHE A 23 9.48 8.81 -3.75
CA PHE A 23 10.77 8.42 -3.16
C PHE A 23 11.85 8.12 -4.21
N ASN A 24 11.59 8.29 -5.51
CA ASN A 24 12.48 7.86 -6.60
C ASN A 24 12.85 6.38 -6.51
N HIS A 25 11.91 5.53 -6.10
CA HIS A 25 12.07 4.09 -6.08
C HIS A 25 11.55 3.46 -7.37
N GLU A 26 12.34 2.57 -7.95
CA GLU A 26 11.99 1.83 -9.17
C GLU A 26 11.12 0.59 -8.89
N TYR A 27 10.61 0.48 -7.66
CA TYR A 27 9.80 -0.65 -7.22
C TYR A 27 8.78 -0.25 -6.13
N ILE A 28 7.72 -1.03 -6.03
CA ILE A 28 6.74 -0.94 -4.94
C ILE A 28 7.13 -1.93 -3.84
N GLY A 29 7.67 -1.40 -2.74
CA GLY A 29 7.88 -2.12 -1.48
C GLY A 29 6.64 -2.13 -0.58
N THR A 30 6.76 -2.79 0.57
CA THR A 30 5.68 -2.91 1.56
C THR A 30 5.35 -1.59 2.24
N GLU A 31 6.37 -0.75 2.41
CA GLU A 31 6.29 0.62 2.93
C GLU A 31 5.40 1.49 2.05
N HIS A 32 5.49 1.37 0.72
CA HIS A 32 4.64 2.15 -0.19
C HIS A 32 3.19 1.68 -0.13
N ILE A 33 2.95 0.38 0.05
CA ILE A 33 1.58 -0.17 0.23
C ILE A 33 0.97 0.38 1.52
N LEU A 34 1.74 0.38 2.63
CA LEU A 34 1.29 0.98 3.89
C LEU A 34 1.00 2.47 3.75
N LEU A 35 1.88 3.23 3.10
CA LEU A 35 1.65 4.66 2.83
C LEU A 35 0.42 4.88 1.94
N GLY A 36 0.19 4.01 0.96
CA GLY A 36 -1.01 4.03 0.12
C GLY A 36 -2.30 3.82 0.93
N LEU A 37 -2.28 2.86 1.87
CA LEU A 37 -3.41 2.57 2.76
C LEU A 37 -3.70 3.74 3.71
N VAL A 38 -2.65 4.29 4.33
CA VAL A 38 -2.72 5.44 5.24
C VAL A 38 -3.22 6.69 4.50
N LYS A 39 -2.77 6.90 3.25
CA LYS A 39 -3.17 8.04 2.41
C LYS A 39 -4.60 7.93 1.89
N GLU A 40 -5.09 6.71 1.64
CA GLU A 40 -6.49 6.49 1.32
C GLU A 40 -7.38 6.86 2.51
N GLY A 41 -7.00 6.43 3.73
CA GLY A 41 -7.44 7.00 5.01
C GLY A 41 -8.90 6.76 5.42
N SER A 42 -9.71 6.13 4.57
CA SER A 42 -11.16 5.97 4.75
C SER A 42 -11.64 4.50 4.73
N GLY A 43 -10.79 3.60 4.24
CA GLY A 43 -11.02 2.16 4.19
C GLY A 43 -11.00 1.46 5.55
N VAL A 44 -11.35 0.17 5.57
CA VAL A 44 -11.42 -0.61 6.81
C VAL A 44 -10.05 -0.69 7.48
N GLY A 45 -8.97 -0.98 6.76
CA GLY A 45 -7.61 -0.96 7.32
C GLY A 45 -7.21 0.36 7.99
N ALA A 46 -7.56 1.51 7.39
CA ALA A 46 -7.31 2.81 7.99
C ALA A 46 -8.12 3.03 9.27
N ASN A 47 -9.37 2.55 9.29
CA ASN A 47 -10.20 2.62 10.49
C ASN A 47 -9.70 1.67 11.58
N VAL A 48 -9.25 0.46 11.25
CA VAL A 48 -8.66 -0.47 12.22
C VAL A 48 -7.47 0.17 12.93
N LEU A 49 -6.57 0.82 12.19
CA LEU A 49 -5.45 1.57 12.79
C LEU A 49 -5.94 2.65 13.77
N LYS A 50 -6.94 3.44 13.40
CA LYS A 50 -7.51 4.46 14.28
C LYS A 50 -8.15 3.85 15.54
N HIS A 51 -8.83 2.72 15.44
CA HIS A 51 -9.43 2.02 16.59
C HIS A 51 -8.38 1.39 17.52
N LEU A 52 -7.16 1.17 17.03
CA LEU A 52 -6.00 0.76 17.83
C LEU A 52 -5.20 1.96 18.36
N ASP A 53 -5.79 3.16 18.36
CA ASP A 53 -5.18 4.42 18.78
C ASP A 53 -3.91 4.81 17.98
N VAL A 54 -3.81 4.32 16.74
CA VAL A 54 -2.70 4.66 15.84
C VAL A 54 -3.06 5.90 15.01
N ASP A 55 -2.33 7.01 15.22
CA ASP A 55 -2.43 8.20 14.36
C ASP A 55 -1.81 7.91 12.99
N LEU A 56 -2.65 7.93 11.95
CA LEU A 56 -2.26 7.76 10.54
C LEU A 56 -1.16 8.73 10.10
N ARG A 57 -1.16 9.98 10.59
CA ARG A 57 -0.11 10.96 10.30
C ARG A 57 1.22 10.52 10.93
N LYS A 58 1.18 9.99 12.15
CA LYS A 58 2.37 9.47 12.83
C LYS A 58 2.94 8.28 12.06
N VAL A 59 2.11 7.35 11.60
CA VAL A 59 2.56 6.24 10.74
C VAL A 59 3.29 6.75 9.51
N ARG A 60 2.71 7.73 8.80
CA ARG A 60 3.36 8.35 7.63
C ARG A 60 4.72 8.93 7.98
N LEU A 61 4.81 9.72 9.05
CA LEU A 61 6.06 10.36 9.48
C LEU A 61 7.13 9.33 9.87
N GLU A 62 6.76 8.26 10.59
CA GLU A 62 7.72 7.22 10.96
C GLU A 62 8.21 6.42 9.75
N VAL A 63 7.33 6.11 8.79
CA VAL A 63 7.75 5.47 7.54
C VAL A 63 8.67 6.40 6.74
N GLU A 64 8.32 7.69 6.60
CA GLU A 64 9.15 8.68 5.88
C GLU A 64 10.55 8.86 6.49
N LYS A 65 10.72 8.68 7.81
CA LYS A 65 12.04 8.69 8.46
C LYS A 65 12.89 7.48 8.12
N LEU A 66 12.27 6.32 7.92
CA LEU A 66 12.96 5.05 7.68
C LEU A 66 13.25 4.82 6.20
N VAL A 67 12.41 5.35 5.32
CA VAL A 67 12.51 5.19 3.87
C VAL A 67 13.42 6.27 3.30
N LYS A 68 14.62 5.86 2.86
CA LYS A 68 15.56 6.75 2.16
C LYS A 68 15.08 6.98 0.73
N ALA A 69 15.20 8.21 0.23
CA ALA A 69 14.96 8.48 -1.18
C ALA A 69 16.08 7.86 -2.06
N GLY A 70 15.69 7.35 -3.22
CA GLY A 70 16.61 6.98 -4.29
C GLY A 70 17.18 8.22 -5.01
N PRO A 71 18.17 8.02 -5.90
CA PRO A 71 18.68 9.10 -6.74
C PRO A 71 17.55 9.71 -7.57
N GLU A 72 17.61 11.01 -7.85
CA GLU A 72 16.60 11.69 -8.67
C GLU A 72 16.50 11.03 -10.05
N MET A 73 15.36 10.37 -10.28
CA MET A 73 15.08 9.65 -11.52
C MET A 73 13.60 9.83 -11.84
N VAL A 74 13.29 10.13 -13.10
CA VAL A 74 11.91 10.23 -13.57
C VAL A 74 11.42 8.82 -13.90
N THR A 75 10.84 8.13 -12.92
CA THR A 75 10.23 6.81 -13.18
C THR A 75 8.76 6.97 -13.57
N MET A 76 8.46 6.82 -14.86
CA MET A 76 7.09 6.90 -15.38
C MET A 76 6.43 5.52 -15.47
N GLY A 77 5.14 5.45 -15.16
CA GLY A 77 4.32 4.26 -15.34
C GLY A 77 4.18 3.38 -14.09
N LYS A 78 3.69 2.16 -14.32
CA LYS A 78 3.43 1.18 -13.27
C LYS A 78 4.71 0.47 -12.88
N LEU A 79 5.12 0.63 -11.62
CA LEU A 79 6.33 0.04 -11.07
C LEU A 79 6.14 -1.46 -10.75
N PRO A 80 7.19 -2.27 -10.90
CA PRO A 80 7.19 -3.65 -10.43
C PRO A 80 7.11 -3.70 -8.89
N GLN A 81 6.60 -4.81 -8.36
CA GLN A 81 6.54 -5.04 -6.91
C GLN A 81 7.74 -5.85 -6.44
N THR A 82 8.26 -5.53 -5.26
CA THR A 82 9.28 -6.37 -4.61
C THR A 82 8.71 -7.75 -4.25
N PRO A 83 9.54 -8.78 -4.03
CA PRO A 83 9.06 -10.11 -3.59
C PRO A 83 8.22 -10.03 -2.30
N ARG A 84 8.59 -9.18 -1.35
CA ARG A 84 7.84 -8.98 -0.10
C ARG A 84 6.49 -8.28 -0.35
N ALA A 85 6.46 -7.29 -1.24
CA ALA A 85 5.20 -6.64 -1.62
C ALA A 85 4.25 -7.60 -2.34
N LYS A 86 4.77 -8.48 -3.21
CA LYS A 86 3.98 -9.57 -3.81
C LYS A 86 3.40 -10.50 -2.75
N LYS A 87 4.20 -10.89 -1.76
CA LYS A 87 3.73 -11.69 -0.62
C LYS A 87 2.62 -11.02 0.17
N VAL A 88 2.70 -9.71 0.43
CA VAL A 88 1.61 -8.97 1.08
C VAL A 88 0.30 -9.03 0.27
N ILE A 89 0.38 -8.93 -1.06
CA ILE A 89 -0.79 -9.06 -1.95
C ILE A 89 -1.35 -10.48 -1.93
N GLU A 90 -0.47 -11.50 -1.94
CA GLU A 90 -0.87 -12.91 -1.80
C GLU A 90 -1.60 -13.16 -0.48
N TYR A 91 -1.04 -12.68 0.64
CA TYR A 91 -1.68 -12.79 1.95
C TYR A 91 -3.04 -12.09 2.00
N ALA A 92 -3.18 -10.91 1.39
CA ALA A 92 -4.47 -10.23 1.32
C ALA A 92 -5.53 -11.03 0.52
N ILE A 93 -5.11 -11.75 -0.52
CA ILE A 93 -5.98 -12.63 -1.30
C ILE A 93 -6.35 -13.88 -0.49
N GLU A 94 -5.39 -14.48 0.19
CA GLU A 94 -5.60 -15.66 1.05
C GLU A 94 -6.54 -15.32 2.21
N GLU A 95 -6.34 -14.17 2.87
CA GLU A 95 -7.17 -13.70 3.96
C GLU A 95 -8.62 -13.48 3.49
N ALA A 96 -8.80 -12.78 2.36
CA ALA A 96 -10.13 -12.59 1.77
C ALA A 96 -10.82 -13.92 1.47
N ARG A 97 -10.09 -14.91 0.94
CA ARG A 97 -10.63 -16.25 0.69
C ARG A 97 -10.99 -16.98 1.99
N SER A 98 -10.16 -16.87 3.03
CA SER A 98 -10.43 -17.49 4.33
C SER A 98 -11.70 -16.94 4.99
N LEU A 99 -12.00 -15.66 4.74
CA LEU A 99 -13.23 -14.98 5.16
C LEU A 99 -14.42 -15.22 4.20
N ASN A 100 -14.28 -16.10 3.20
CA ASN A 100 -15.26 -16.37 2.14
C ASN A 100 -15.65 -15.12 1.31
N HIS A 101 -14.74 -14.14 1.19
CA HIS A 101 -14.93 -12.98 0.34
C HIS A 101 -14.42 -13.25 -1.08
N ASN A 102 -15.24 -12.87 -2.07
CA ASN A 102 -14.89 -12.97 -3.50
C ASN A 102 -13.99 -11.81 -3.99
N TYR A 103 -13.72 -10.83 -3.13
CA TYR A 103 -12.96 -9.62 -3.42
C TYR A 103 -12.00 -9.25 -2.28
N VAL A 104 -10.93 -8.53 -2.63
CA VAL A 104 -9.94 -8.01 -1.69
C VAL A 104 -10.26 -6.54 -1.36
N GLY A 105 -10.48 -6.29 -0.07
CA GLY A 105 -10.74 -4.97 0.50
C GLY A 105 -9.48 -4.26 0.98
N THR A 106 -9.67 -3.14 1.68
CA THR A 106 -8.64 -2.35 2.38
C THR A 106 -8.68 -2.58 3.87
#